data_AF-C5KG11-F1
#
_entry.id   AF-C5KG11-F1
#
_cell.length_a   1.000
_cell.length_b   1.000
_cell.length_c   1.000
_cell.angle_alpha   90.00
_cell.angle_beta   90.00
_cell.angle_gamma   90.00
#
_symmetry.space_group_name_H-M   'P 1'
#
loop_
_entity.id
_entity.type
_entity.pdbx_description
1 polymer ?
#
loop_
_entity_poly.entity_id
_entity_poly.type
_entity_poly.pdbx_seq_one_letter_code
_entity_poly.pdbx_strand_id
1 'polypeptide(L)'
;MSETNLGEVAEPLSFGMISGFCSGFFLKKVGKAAAVTFGVVFVTFQAAAQAGYVNVNWDAVQRDVMRGLDMDGDGEVTEMDAREAVVRAVNYLTENTGIAAGSFMAGFILGVRKG
;
A
#
# COMPACT_ATOMS: atom_id res chain seq x y z
N MET A 1 37.56 -5.74 -18.69
CA MET A 1 37.02 -5.40 -17.35
C MET A 1 35.69 -4.63 -17.43
N SER A 2 34.78 -4.96 -18.36
CA SER A 2 33.46 -4.31 -18.47
C SER A 2 32.27 -5.28 -18.34
N GLU A 3 32.47 -6.58 -18.52
CA GLU A 3 31.38 -7.57 -18.48
C GLU A 3 31.00 -8.03 -17.06
N THR A 4 31.90 -7.91 -16.08
CA THR A 4 31.63 -8.30 -14.68
C THR A 4 30.66 -7.36 -13.97
N ASN A 5 30.57 -6.08 -14.36
CA ASN A 5 29.70 -5.09 -13.73
C ASN A 5 28.25 -5.14 -14.25
N LEU A 6 28.03 -5.62 -15.48
CA LEU A 6 26.69 -5.66 -16.08
C LEU A 6 25.82 -6.74 -15.42
N GLY A 7 26.37 -7.93 -15.17
CA GLY A 7 25.64 -9.00 -14.47
C GLY A 7 25.26 -8.62 -13.04
N GLU A 8 26.19 -8.00 -12.31
CA GLU A 8 26.01 -7.58 -10.91
C GLU A 8 24.87 -6.56 -10.73
N VAL A 9 24.62 -5.72 -11.74
CA VAL A 9 23.52 -4.74 -11.74
C VAL A 9 22.25 -5.29 -12.39
N ALA A 10 22.37 -6.05 -13.48
CA ALA A 10 21.23 -6.54 -14.25
C ALA A 10 20.40 -7.58 -13.49
N GLU A 11 21.04 -8.43 -12.70
CA GLU A 11 20.36 -9.49 -11.94
C GLU A 11 19.42 -8.93 -10.86
N PRO A 12 19.86 -8.06 -9.92
CA PRO A 12 18.96 -7.44 -8.94
C PRO A 12 17.94 -6.49 -9.58
N LEU A 13 18.29 -5.84 -10.69
CA LEU A 13 17.38 -4.95 -11.43
C LEU A 13 16.21 -5.73 -12.06
N SER A 14 16.51 -6.83 -12.75
CA SER A 14 15.49 -7.66 -13.40
C SER A 14 14.64 -8.40 -12.37
N PHE A 15 15.26 -8.93 -11.32
CA PHE A 15 14.54 -9.57 -10.21
C PHE A 15 13.62 -8.59 -9.48
N GLY A 16 14.11 -7.39 -9.15
CA GLY A 16 13.33 -6.32 -8.56
C GLY A 16 12.14 -5.96 -9.46
N MET A 17 12.37 -5.66 -10.74
CA MET A 17 11.29 -5.32 -11.67
C MET A 17 10.20 -6.39 -11.79
N ILE A 18 10.57 -7.66 -11.95
CA ILE A 18 9.59 -8.75 -12.16
C ILE A 18 8.77 -8.98 -10.90
N SER A 19 9.43 -9.05 -9.74
CA SER A 19 8.77 -9.23 -8.45
C SER A 19 7.87 -8.04 -8.10
N GLY A 20 8.34 -6.82 -8.37
CA GLY A 20 7.54 -5.60 -8.28
C GLY A 20 6.31 -5.66 -9.16
N PHE A 21 6.47 -5.96 -10.45
CA PHE A 21 5.38 -6.05 -11.41
C PHE A 21 4.31 -7.07 -11.01
N CYS A 22 4.74 -8.25 -10.56
CA CYS A 22 3.83 -9.30 -10.10
C CYS A 22 3.02 -8.83 -8.87
N SER A 23 3.70 -8.24 -7.87
CA SER A 23 3.08 -7.70 -6.66
C SER A 23 2.06 -6.59 -6.99
N GLY A 24 2.43 -5.66 -7.87
CA GLY A 24 1.56 -4.56 -8.29
C GLY A 24 0.33 -5.02 -9.08
N PHE A 25 0.49 -5.99 -9.97
CA PHE A 25 -0.61 -6.58 -10.73
C PHE A 25 -1.59 -7.31 -9.81
N PHE A 26 -1.08 -8.09 -8.86
CA PHE A 26 -1.90 -8.78 -7.86
C PHE A 26 -2.65 -7.78 -6.97
N LEU A 27 -1.95 -6.76 -6.46
CA LEU A 27 -2.55 -5.73 -5.61
C LEU A 27 -3.72 -5.04 -6.30
N LYS A 28 -3.64 -4.76 -7.60
CA LYS A 28 -4.77 -4.13 -8.30
C LYS A 28 -5.94 -5.08 -8.51
N LYS A 29 -5.69 -6.35 -8.83
CA LYS A 29 -6.76 -7.33 -9.03
C LYS A 29 -7.50 -7.64 -7.73
N VAL A 30 -6.74 -7.85 -6.65
CA VAL A 30 -7.30 -8.05 -5.31
C VAL A 30 -7.89 -6.75 -4.78
N GLY A 31 -7.23 -5.61 -4.99
CA GLY A 31 -7.70 -4.29 -4.58
C GLY A 31 -9.03 -3.91 -5.22
N LYS A 32 -9.22 -4.18 -6.51
CA LYS A 32 -10.53 -4.01 -7.19
C LYS A 32 -11.59 -4.92 -6.57
N ALA A 33 -11.30 -6.19 -6.35
CA ALA A 33 -12.25 -7.13 -5.74
C ALA A 33 -12.61 -6.73 -4.31
N ALA A 34 -11.62 -6.32 -3.52
CA ALA A 34 -11.80 -5.81 -2.16
C ALA A 34 -12.66 -4.54 -2.18
N ALA A 35 -12.34 -3.57 -3.03
CA ALA A 35 -13.10 -2.31 -3.14
C ALA A 35 -14.57 -2.56 -3.50
N VAL A 36 -14.85 -3.46 -4.46
CA VAL A 36 -16.22 -3.84 -4.80
C VAL A 36 -16.91 -4.51 -3.61
N THR A 37 -16.24 -5.45 -2.94
CA THR A 37 -16.80 -6.16 -1.80
C THR A 37 -17.14 -5.21 -0.66
N PHE A 38 -16.20 -4.34 -0.27
CA PHE A 38 -16.42 -3.33 0.75
C PHE A 38 -17.51 -2.32 0.34
N GLY A 39 -17.56 -1.92 -0.93
CA GLY A 39 -18.61 -1.04 -1.45
C GLY A 39 -20.00 -1.67 -1.34
N VAL A 40 -20.15 -2.95 -1.72
CA VAL A 40 -21.41 -3.68 -1.59
C VAL A 40 -21.82 -3.80 -0.11
N VAL A 41 -20.90 -4.21 0.75
CA VAL A 41 -21.14 -4.29 2.20
C VAL A 41 -21.57 -2.94 2.76
N PHE A 42 -20.90 -1.86 2.37
CA PHE A 42 -21.24 -0.52 2.82
C PHE A 42 -22.64 -0.09 2.37
N VAL A 43 -23.00 -0.27 1.10
CA VAL A 43 -24.32 0.08 0.59
C VAL A 43 -25.43 -0.73 1.28
N THR A 44 -25.22 -2.03 1.47
CA THR A 44 -26.17 -2.89 2.20
C THR A 44 -26.30 -2.46 3.66
N PHE A 45 -25.18 -2.11 4.32
CA PHE A 45 -25.18 -1.62 5.70
C PHE A 45 -25.89 -0.27 5.84
N GLN A 46 -25.69 0.66 4.91
CA GLN A 46 -26.40 1.94 4.87
C GLN A 46 -27.91 1.75 4.68
N ALA A 47 -28.34 0.82 3.81
CA ALA A 47 -29.75 0.49 3.64
C ALA A 47 -30.38 -0.09 4.93
N ALA A 48 -29.65 -0.95 5.65
CA ALA A 48 -30.09 -1.50 6.93
C ALA A 48 -30.16 -0.44 8.04
N ALA A 49 -29.22 0.50 8.06
CA ALA A 49 -29.22 1.63 9.00
C ALA A 49 -30.41 2.59 8.74
N GLN A 50 -30.70 2.90 7.47
CA GLN A 50 -31.85 3.73 7.07
C GLN A 50 -33.21 3.08 7.40
N ALA A 51 -33.29 1.74 7.37
CA ALA A 51 -34.46 0.98 7.81
C ALA A 51 -34.65 0.95 9.34
N GLY A 52 -33.77 1.60 10.11
CA GLY A 52 -33.86 1.74 11.56
C GLY A 52 -33.36 0.55 12.36
N TYR A 53 -32.68 -0.41 11.74
CA TYR A 53 -32.23 -1.65 12.41
C TYR A 53 -30.91 -1.48 13.19
N VAL A 54 -30.08 -0.49 12.85
CA VAL A 54 -28.74 -0.30 13.45
C VAL A 54 -28.49 1.18 13.76
N ASN A 55 -28.31 1.52 15.02
CA ASN A 55 -27.88 2.85 15.46
C ASN A 55 -26.35 2.88 15.53
N VAL A 56 -25.70 3.49 14.55
CA VAL A 56 -24.23 3.54 14.48
C VAL A 56 -23.72 4.66 15.37
N ASN A 57 -23.10 4.31 16.49
CA ASN A 57 -22.47 5.26 17.40
C ASN A 57 -21.08 5.64 16.89
N TRP A 58 -21.02 6.67 16.04
CA TRP A 58 -19.79 7.16 15.42
C TRP A 58 -18.74 7.68 16.43
N ASP A 59 -19.15 8.14 17.61
CA ASP A 59 -18.26 8.61 18.68
C ASP A 59 -17.40 7.50 19.32
N ALA A 60 -17.92 6.26 19.36
CA ALA A 60 -17.16 5.12 19.86
C ALA A 60 -16.15 4.66 18.80
N VAL A 61 -16.59 4.59 17.54
CA VAL A 61 -15.75 4.20 16.40
C VAL A 61 -14.57 5.14 16.25
N GLN A 62 -14.79 6.45 16.31
CA GLN A 62 -13.70 7.43 16.20
C GLN A 62 -12.65 7.25 17.31
N ARG A 63 -13.07 7.01 18.55
CA ARG A 63 -12.15 6.79 19.69
C ARG A 63 -11.32 5.52 19.54
N ASP A 64 -11.92 4.44 19.08
CA ASP A 64 -11.21 3.16 18.89
C ASP A 64 -10.23 3.22 17.71
N VAL A 65 -10.61 3.90 16.62
CA VAL A 65 -9.76 4.12 15.45
C VAL A 65 -8.56 5.00 15.80
N MET A 66 -8.78 6.12 16.51
CA MET A 66 -7.69 6.99 16.97
C MET A 66 -6.71 6.20 17.83
N ARG A 67 -7.20 5.41 18.79
CA ARG A 67 -6.33 4.65 19.70
C ARG A 67 -5.49 3.57 19.01
N GLY A 68 -5.91 3.07 17.86
CA GLY A 68 -5.22 2.03 17.10
C GLY A 68 -4.26 2.54 16.01
N LEU A 69 -4.53 3.72 15.46
CA LEU A 69 -3.73 4.32 14.38
C LEU A 69 -2.78 5.42 14.86
N ASP A 70 -3.02 6.00 16.03
CA ASP A 70 -2.15 7.00 16.66
C ASP A 70 -0.90 6.31 17.22
N MET A 71 0.10 6.10 16.35
CA MET A 71 1.38 5.49 16.70
C MET A 71 2.41 6.50 17.22
N ASP A 72 2.17 7.80 17.10
CA ASP A 72 3.05 8.89 17.55
C ASP A 72 2.46 9.74 18.69
N GLY A 73 1.17 9.58 19.00
CA GLY A 73 0.47 10.27 20.07
C GLY A 73 0.07 11.70 19.72
N ASP A 74 0.08 12.08 18.44
CA ASP A 74 -0.22 13.45 17.99
C ASP A 74 -1.72 13.70 17.73
N GLY A 75 -2.50 12.63 17.65
CA GLY A 75 -3.94 12.68 17.47
C GLY A 75 -4.43 12.94 16.03
N GLU A 76 -3.56 12.89 15.01
CA GLU A 76 -3.93 13.07 13.59
C GLU A 76 -3.19 12.10 12.66
N VAL A 77 -3.91 11.11 12.09
CA VAL A 77 -3.37 10.26 11.03
C VAL A 77 -3.28 11.07 9.74
N THR A 78 -2.10 11.64 9.47
CA THR A 78 -1.92 12.60 8.38
C THR A 78 -1.32 11.94 7.14
N GLU A 79 -1.69 12.40 5.93
CA GLU A 79 -1.06 11.97 4.66
C GLU A 79 0.46 12.15 4.66
N MET A 80 0.95 13.08 5.48
CA MET A 80 2.36 13.36 5.70
C MET A 80 3.08 12.16 6.32
N ASP A 81 2.46 11.42 7.24
CA ASP A 81 3.08 10.27 7.92
C ASP A 81 3.15 9.04 7.02
N ALA A 82 2.13 8.84 6.19
CA ALA A 82 2.17 7.81 5.17
C ALA A 82 3.32 8.08 4.17
N ARG A 83 3.49 9.35 3.77
CA ARG A 83 4.58 9.76 2.87
C ARG A 83 5.94 9.64 3.56
N GLU A 84 6.06 10.07 4.81
CA GLU A 84 7.26 9.96 5.63
C GLU A 84 7.64 8.48 5.82
N ALA A 85 6.69 7.60 6.12
CA ALA A 85 6.92 6.16 6.26
C ALA A 85 7.39 5.52 4.94
N VAL A 86 6.78 5.89 3.81
CA VAL A 86 7.22 5.43 2.49
C VAL A 86 8.62 5.95 2.18
N VAL A 87 8.91 7.23 2.42
CA VAL A 87 10.23 7.83 2.19
C VAL A 87 11.28 7.20 3.10
N ARG A 88 10.98 6.96 4.37
CA ARG A 88 11.87 6.26 5.30
C ARG A 88 12.12 4.83 4.86
N ALA A 89 11.09 4.08 4.48
CA ALA A 89 11.24 2.73 3.97
C ALA A 89 12.10 2.69 2.71
N VAL A 90 11.89 3.63 1.78
CA VAL A 90 12.70 3.77 0.57
C VAL A 90 14.14 4.14 0.92
N ASN A 91 14.37 5.08 1.83
CA ASN A 91 15.72 5.48 2.25
C ASN A 91 16.47 4.33 2.93
N TYR A 92 15.82 3.60 3.86
CA TYR A 92 16.39 2.42 4.52
C TYR A 92 16.73 1.30 3.52
N LEU A 93 15.90 1.08 2.50
CA LEU A 93 16.17 0.10 1.46
C LEU A 93 17.25 0.57 0.47
N THR A 94 17.35 1.89 0.26
CA THR A 94 18.33 2.49 -0.66
C THR A 94 19.75 2.45 -0.11
N GLU A 95 19.92 2.58 1.21
CA GLU A 95 21.22 2.46 1.87
C GLU A 95 21.87 1.08 1.72
N ASN A 96 21.10 0.02 1.43
CA ASN A 96 21.63 -1.35 1.34
C ASN A 96 21.40 -2.04 -0.02
N THR A 97 20.41 -1.61 -0.81
CA THR A 97 19.97 -2.30 -2.04
C THR A 97 19.46 -1.39 -3.15
N GLY A 98 19.86 -0.11 -3.19
CA GLY A 98 19.22 0.96 -3.98
C GLY A 98 18.75 0.62 -5.41
N ILE A 99 19.50 -0.18 -6.18
CA ILE A 99 19.09 -0.62 -7.52
C ILE A 99 17.93 -1.63 -7.51
N ALA A 100 17.93 -2.59 -6.57
CA ALA A 100 16.87 -3.59 -6.42
C ALA A 100 15.57 -2.95 -5.89
N ALA A 101 15.68 -2.03 -4.92
CA ALA A 101 14.52 -1.32 -4.37
C ALA A 101 13.87 -0.41 -5.42
N GLY A 102 14.66 0.36 -6.17
CA GLY A 102 14.16 1.23 -7.23
C GLY A 102 13.52 0.46 -8.39
N SER A 103 14.12 -0.67 -8.79
CA SER A 103 13.55 -1.53 -9.83
C SER A 103 12.28 -2.26 -9.39
N PHE A 104 12.22 -2.71 -8.14
CA PHE A 104 10.98 -3.22 -7.55
C PHE A 104 9.88 -2.18 -7.59
N MET A 105 10.15 -0.96 -7.14
CA MET A 105 9.14 0.10 -7.12
C MET A 105 8.69 0.48 -8.54
N ALA A 106 9.61 0.57 -9.50
CA ALA A 106 9.30 0.81 -10.90
C ALA A 106 8.43 -0.30 -11.50
N GLY A 107 8.82 -1.56 -11.28
CA GLY A 107 8.04 -2.74 -11.68
C GLY A 107 6.65 -2.74 -11.05
N PHE A 108 6.56 -2.45 -9.76
CA PHE A 108 5.31 -2.38 -8.99
C PHE A 108 4.34 -1.34 -9.54
N ILE A 109 4.80 -0.11 -9.77
CA ILE A 109 3.96 0.95 -10.35
C ILE A 109 3.47 0.53 -11.75
N LEU A 110 4.34 -0.09 -12.56
CA LEU A 110 3.94 -0.60 -13.88
C LEU A 110 2.91 -1.75 -13.78
N GLY A 111 3.07 -2.64 -12.80
CA GLY A 111 2.14 -3.73 -12.50
C GLY A 111 0.78 -3.22 -12.07
N VAL A 112 0.75 -2.25 -11.15
CA VAL A 112 -0.46 -1.54 -10.75
C VAL A 112 -1.07 -0.79 -11.93
N ARG A 113 -0.30 -0.21 -12.85
CA ARG A 113 -0.88 0.49 -14.00
C ARG A 113 -1.51 -0.48 -15.01
N LYS A 114 -0.87 -1.62 -15.29
CA LYS A 114 -1.34 -2.64 -16.25
C LYS A 114 -2.39 -3.62 -15.69
N GLY A 115 -2.52 -3.77 -14.37
CA GLY A 115 -3.55 -4.59 -13.71
C GLY A 115 -4.96 -3.99 -13.66
#